data_AF-A0A090WXJ9-F1
#
_entry.id   AF-A0A090WXJ9-F1
#
_cell.length_a   1.000
_cell.length_b   1.000
_cell.length_c   1.000
_cell.angle_alpha   90.00
_cell.angle_beta   90.00
_cell.angle_gamma   90.00
#
_symmetry.space_group_name_H-M   'P 1'
#
loop_
_entity.id
_entity.type
_entity.pdbx_description
1 polymer ?
#
loop_
_entity_poly.entity_id
_entity_poly.type
_entity_poly.pdbx_seq_one_letter_code
_entity_poly.pdbx_strand_id
1 'polypeptide(L)'
;MSDNVTAISTAVGDQTVTDNISHWSTESMFGRFGYNYKGKYIARVTYRRDGSSRFEPGNRWAGFPSFELGYNVAKENFWPIEEISMFKLRASNGSLGNQNVGNYLYVPRIPVANGFYLFNGEREYTANVPNLTSINLTWETVKTKDIGIDILALNNKLGFSFDWYRSDIENMSTNGTSLPAVLGTSSPLVNGGISRTQGWEAEVNWQQTLGDFKYNIRATLSDYKQTIVSFPNETQLLSDFYTGRDLGEVWGLQWEGWFASDQEALDRESVVNQRWVHNSQFGEGDTKYVDVNGDGVINNGNGTVEDHGDYTVIANTTPRYQYGLTLGGKL
;
A
#
# COMPACT_ATOMS: atom_id res chain seq x y z
N MET A 1 15.46 -34.14 -39.67
CA MET A 1 14.97 -32.90 -39.01
C MET A 1 15.38 -31.75 -39.91
N SER A 2 14.46 -30.86 -40.26
CA SER A 2 14.76 -29.68 -41.08
C SER A 2 14.55 -28.46 -40.21
N ASP A 3 15.55 -27.59 -40.13
CA ASP A 3 15.47 -26.32 -39.38
C ASP A 3 14.45 -25.34 -39.98
N ASN A 4 13.86 -25.68 -41.13
CA ASN A 4 12.90 -24.85 -41.86
C ASN A 4 11.44 -25.12 -41.49
N VAL A 5 11.14 -26.16 -40.71
CA VAL A 5 9.76 -26.47 -40.27
C VAL A 5 9.75 -26.69 -38.76
N THR A 6 9.57 -25.61 -38.02
CA THR A 6 9.44 -25.63 -36.56
C THR A 6 8.03 -26.08 -36.18
N ALA A 7 7.86 -27.36 -35.85
CA ALA A 7 6.60 -27.92 -35.38
C ALA A 7 6.77 -28.66 -34.04
N ILE A 8 5.76 -28.62 -33.17
CA ILE A 8 5.76 -29.37 -31.89
C ILE A 8 5.98 -30.87 -32.13
N SER A 9 5.41 -31.41 -33.22
CA SER A 9 5.56 -32.82 -33.60
C SER A 9 6.98 -33.21 -34.04
N THR A 10 7.88 -32.25 -34.27
CA THR A 10 9.28 -32.52 -34.63
C THR A 10 10.25 -32.31 -33.47
N ALA A 11 9.76 -31.93 -32.28
CA ALA A 11 10.57 -31.83 -31.07
C ALA A 11 10.90 -33.22 -30.50
N VAL A 12 12.15 -33.44 -30.10
CA VAL A 12 12.64 -34.66 -29.43
C VAL A 12 13.08 -34.32 -27.99
N GLY A 13 12.79 -35.19 -27.03
CA GLY A 13 12.99 -34.95 -25.59
C GLY A 13 11.69 -34.96 -24.79
N ASP A 14 11.76 -34.70 -23.48
CA ASP A 14 10.58 -34.72 -22.60
C ASP A 14 9.58 -33.63 -22.97
N GLN A 15 8.39 -34.03 -23.38
CA GLN A 15 7.28 -33.12 -23.68
C GLN A 15 6.50 -32.82 -22.41
N THR A 16 6.61 -31.60 -21.89
CA THR A 16 5.81 -31.14 -20.76
C THR A 16 4.60 -30.35 -21.28
N VAL A 17 3.39 -30.84 -21.01
CA VAL A 17 2.14 -30.15 -21.33
C VAL A 17 1.64 -29.47 -20.06
N THR A 18 1.46 -28.15 -20.11
CA THR A 18 0.91 -27.35 -19.02
C THR A 18 -0.41 -26.75 -19.48
N ASP A 19 -1.46 -26.86 -18.65
CA ASP A 19 -2.73 -26.17 -18.84
C ASP A 19 -3.05 -25.29 -17.63
N ASN A 20 -3.74 -24.17 -17.86
CA ASN A 20 -4.23 -23.29 -16.81
C ASN A 20 -5.59 -22.73 -17.19
N ILE A 21 -6.61 -23.01 -16.37
CA ILE A 21 -7.94 -22.45 -16.52
C ILE A 21 -8.27 -21.50 -15.36
N SER A 22 -8.71 -20.30 -15.72
CA SER A 22 -9.09 -19.26 -14.76
C SER A 22 -10.26 -18.46 -15.33
N HIS A 23 -11.29 -18.25 -14.52
CA HIS A 23 -12.48 -17.51 -14.91
C HIS A 23 -12.95 -16.65 -13.73
N TRP A 24 -13.32 -15.41 -14.02
CA TRP A 24 -13.97 -14.52 -13.07
C TRP A 24 -14.93 -13.60 -13.82
N SER A 25 -15.97 -13.16 -13.14
CA SER A 25 -16.96 -12.23 -13.65
C SER A 25 -17.31 -11.22 -12.57
N THR A 26 -17.56 -9.98 -12.99
CA THR A 26 -18.06 -8.90 -12.14
C THR A 26 -19.33 -8.34 -12.72
N GLU A 27 -20.26 -7.96 -11.86
CA GLU A 27 -21.51 -7.30 -12.23
C GLU A 27 -21.69 -6.06 -11.36
N SER A 28 -22.18 -4.96 -11.91
CA SER A 28 -22.27 -3.69 -11.19
C SER A 28 -23.52 -2.93 -11.54
N MET A 29 -24.19 -2.41 -10.51
CA MET A 29 -25.31 -1.48 -10.65
C MET A 29 -24.93 -0.18 -9.96
N PHE A 30 -25.12 0.96 -10.61
CA PHE A 30 -24.82 2.25 -10.00
C PHE A 30 -25.87 3.30 -10.35
N GLY A 31 -26.08 4.23 -9.41
CA GLY A 31 -26.90 5.40 -9.58
C GLY A 31 -26.19 6.63 -9.04
N ARG A 32 -26.36 7.76 -9.72
CA ARG A 32 -25.79 9.05 -9.31
C ARG A 32 -26.85 10.13 -9.43
N PHE A 33 -27.05 10.86 -8.34
CA PHE A 33 -27.89 12.05 -8.30
C PHE A 33 -27.02 13.27 -8.01
N GLY A 34 -27.22 14.34 -8.78
CA GLY A 34 -26.50 15.60 -8.61
C GLY A 34 -27.48 16.76 -8.55
N TYR A 35 -27.23 17.68 -7.63
CA TYR A 35 -27.99 18.92 -7.49
C TYR A 35 -27.03 20.10 -7.52
N ASN A 36 -27.39 21.14 -8.29
CA ASN A 36 -26.62 22.36 -8.41
C ASN A 36 -27.57 23.56 -8.37
N TYR A 37 -27.54 24.30 -7.26
CA TYR A 37 -28.32 25.51 -7.11
C TYR A 37 -27.48 26.73 -7.45
N LYS A 38 -27.75 27.33 -8.62
CA LYS A 38 -27.12 28.59 -9.10
C LYS A 38 -25.58 28.55 -9.14
N GLY A 39 -24.98 27.36 -9.14
CA GLY A 39 -23.54 27.16 -8.98
C GLY A 39 -22.97 27.55 -7.62
N LYS A 40 -23.84 27.78 -6.61
CA LYS A 40 -23.47 28.12 -5.23
C LYS A 40 -23.35 26.86 -4.39
N TYR A 41 -24.46 26.12 -4.26
CA TYR A 41 -24.53 24.88 -3.51
C TYR A 41 -24.58 23.72 -4.48
N ILE A 42 -23.63 22.81 -4.34
CA ILE A 42 -23.47 21.64 -5.18
C ILE A 42 -23.51 20.44 -4.25
N ALA A 43 -24.36 19.48 -4.54
CA ALA A 43 -24.44 18.23 -3.80
C ALA A 43 -24.48 17.07 -4.79
N ARG A 44 -23.79 15.97 -4.46
CA ARG A 44 -23.83 14.75 -5.24
C ARG A 44 -23.90 13.55 -4.30
N VAL A 45 -24.78 12.61 -4.65
CA VAL A 45 -24.88 11.31 -4.00
C VAL A 45 -24.69 10.26 -5.09
N THR A 46 -23.81 9.30 -4.85
CA THR A 46 -23.66 8.11 -5.70
C THR A 46 -23.86 6.89 -4.82
N TYR A 47 -24.52 5.86 -5.35
CA TYR A 47 -24.54 4.54 -4.75
C TYR A 47 -24.22 3.52 -5.82
N ARG A 48 -23.31 2.60 -5.50
CA ARG A 48 -22.91 1.50 -6.36
C ARG A 48 -23.04 0.19 -5.61
N ARG A 49 -23.54 -0.83 -6.28
CA ARG A 49 -23.63 -2.21 -5.78
C ARG A 49 -22.88 -3.11 -6.74
N ASP A 50 -21.79 -3.70 -6.27
CA ASP A 50 -20.88 -4.50 -7.08
C ASP A 50 -20.89 -5.95 -6.63
N GLY A 51 -20.87 -6.85 -7.60
CA GLY A 51 -20.82 -8.30 -7.49
C GLY A 51 -19.52 -8.83 -8.08
N SER A 52 -18.87 -9.77 -7.41
CA SER A 52 -17.70 -10.49 -7.94
C SER A 52 -17.84 -12.00 -7.73
N SER A 53 -17.54 -12.79 -8.76
CA SER A 53 -17.51 -14.26 -8.68
C SER A 53 -16.31 -14.82 -7.92
N ARG A 54 -15.34 -13.97 -7.54
CA ARG A 54 -14.16 -14.36 -6.77
C ARG A 54 -14.51 -14.74 -5.34
N PHE A 55 -15.55 -14.11 -4.80
CA PHE A 55 -16.13 -14.45 -3.50
C PHE A 55 -17.16 -15.57 -3.64
N GLU A 56 -17.40 -16.27 -2.53
CA GLU A 56 -18.40 -17.33 -2.47
C GLU A 56 -19.81 -16.76 -2.70
N PRO A 57 -20.80 -17.57 -3.12
CA PRO A 57 -22.14 -17.10 -3.50
C PRO A 57 -22.81 -16.12 -2.52
N GLY A 58 -22.63 -16.32 -1.20
CA GLY A 58 -23.21 -15.45 -0.16
C GLY A 58 -22.55 -14.08 -0.02
N ASN A 59 -21.30 -13.92 -0.46
CA ASN A 59 -20.47 -12.74 -0.20
C ASN A 59 -20.10 -11.96 -1.47
N ARG A 60 -20.70 -12.31 -2.61
CA ARG A 60 -20.37 -11.70 -3.92
C ARG A 60 -20.66 -10.21 -3.97
N TRP A 61 -21.74 -9.77 -3.34
CA TRP A 61 -22.30 -8.43 -3.50
C TRP A 61 -22.00 -7.51 -2.31
N ALA A 62 -21.49 -6.32 -2.60
CA ALA A 62 -21.26 -5.25 -1.62
C ALA A 62 -21.74 -3.89 -2.14
N GLY A 63 -22.07 -2.98 -1.21
CA GLY A 63 -22.61 -1.65 -1.50
C GLY A 63 -21.65 -0.53 -1.10
N PHE A 64 -21.50 0.45 -1.97
CA PHE A 64 -20.48 1.50 -1.90
C PHE A 64 -21.13 2.88 -2.13
N PRO A 65 -21.60 3.55 -1.07
CA PRO A 65 -22.09 4.93 -1.16
C PRO A 65 -20.94 5.95 -1.28
N SER A 66 -21.22 7.06 -1.94
CA SER A 66 -20.41 8.28 -1.87
C SER A 66 -21.25 9.55 -1.85
N PHE A 67 -20.75 10.55 -1.15
CA PHE A 67 -21.37 11.85 -0.98
C PHE A 67 -20.34 12.96 -1.19
N GLU A 68 -20.72 14.00 -1.91
CA GLU A 68 -19.90 15.18 -2.16
C GLU A 68 -20.73 16.45 -1.96
N LEU A 69 -20.12 17.44 -1.32
CA LEU A 69 -20.65 18.79 -1.15
C LEU A 69 -19.66 19.81 -1.69
N GLY A 70 -20.19 20.85 -2.31
CA GLY A 70 -19.45 22.01 -2.75
C GLY A 70 -20.21 23.29 -2.44
N TYR A 71 -19.51 24.30 -1.92
CA TYR A 71 -20.05 25.62 -1.65
C TYR A 71 -19.14 26.69 -2.24
N ASN A 72 -19.61 27.38 -3.28
CA ASN A 72 -18.91 28.50 -3.90
C ASN A 72 -19.36 29.83 -3.27
N VAL A 73 -18.58 30.31 -2.31
CA VAL A 73 -18.84 31.54 -1.54
C VAL A 73 -18.71 32.78 -2.41
N ALA A 74 -17.84 32.76 -3.42
CA ALA A 74 -17.63 33.90 -4.33
C ALA A 74 -18.87 34.26 -5.17
N LYS A 75 -19.88 33.39 -5.19
CA LYS A 75 -21.18 33.67 -5.83
C LYS A 75 -22.20 34.30 -4.90
N GLU A 76 -21.89 34.49 -3.62
CA GLU A 76 -22.81 35.12 -2.68
C GLU A 76 -22.84 36.64 -2.82
N ASN A 77 -24.02 37.22 -2.59
CA ASN A 77 -24.20 38.67 -2.73
C ASN A 77 -23.38 39.48 -1.72
N PHE A 78 -22.98 38.85 -0.61
CA PHE A 78 -22.14 39.46 0.42
C PHE A 78 -20.64 39.36 0.10
N TRP A 79 -20.25 38.60 -0.92
CA TRP A 79 -18.84 38.39 -1.25
C TRP A 79 -18.24 39.72 -1.76
N PRO A 80 -17.23 40.28 -1.06
CA PRO A 80 -16.78 41.64 -1.35
C PRO A 80 -15.58 41.71 -2.30
N ILE A 81 -14.98 40.57 -2.67
CA ILE A 81 -13.68 40.50 -3.35
C ILE A 81 -13.89 40.16 -4.84
N GLU A 82 -14.00 41.18 -5.68
CA GLU A 82 -14.27 41.01 -7.12
C GLU A 82 -13.11 40.34 -7.86
N GLU A 83 -11.88 40.48 -7.39
CA GLU A 83 -10.70 39.86 -7.99
C GLU A 83 -10.71 38.33 -7.84
N ILE A 84 -11.51 37.77 -6.93
CA ILE A 84 -11.66 36.33 -6.72
C ILE A 84 -12.98 35.87 -7.39
N SER A 85 -12.86 35.31 -8.59
CA SER A 85 -13.99 34.81 -9.39
C SER A 85 -14.56 33.49 -8.87
N MET A 86 -13.77 32.72 -8.11
CA MET A 86 -14.22 31.49 -7.46
C MET A 86 -13.53 31.32 -6.11
N PHE A 87 -14.33 31.01 -5.09
CA PHE A 87 -13.86 30.53 -3.80
C PHE A 87 -14.78 29.40 -3.36
N LYS A 88 -14.34 28.16 -3.61
CA LYS A 88 -15.17 26.97 -3.42
C LYS A 88 -14.60 26.10 -2.31
N LEU A 89 -15.43 25.83 -1.31
CA LEU A 89 -15.18 24.80 -0.30
C LEU A 89 -15.74 23.47 -0.81
N ARG A 90 -14.98 22.39 -0.66
CA ARG A 90 -15.36 21.03 -1.03
C ARG A 90 -15.25 20.10 0.17
N ALA A 91 -16.15 19.14 0.24
CA ALA A 91 -16.02 18.00 1.14
C ALA A 91 -16.59 16.76 0.48
N SER A 92 -15.95 15.61 0.66
CA SER A 92 -16.51 14.33 0.24
C SER A 92 -16.26 13.22 1.25
N ASN A 93 -17.14 12.22 1.22
CA ASN A 93 -17.02 11.00 1.99
C ASN A 93 -17.62 9.86 1.15
N GLY A 94 -16.81 8.88 0.81
CA GLY A 94 -17.24 7.78 -0.03
C GLY A 94 -16.50 6.49 0.25
N SER A 95 -17.04 5.41 -0.28
CA SER A 95 -16.47 4.08 -0.18
C SER A 95 -16.35 3.43 -1.56
N LEU A 96 -15.37 2.55 -1.71
CA LEU A 96 -15.14 1.72 -2.89
C LEU A 96 -14.73 0.32 -2.45
N GLY A 97 -15.06 -0.68 -3.26
CA GLY A 97 -14.67 -2.07 -3.03
C GLY A 97 -13.42 -2.46 -3.79
N ASN A 98 -12.50 -3.16 -3.14
CA ASN A 98 -11.43 -3.91 -3.79
C ASN A 98 -11.69 -5.42 -3.70
N GLN A 99 -11.57 -6.09 -4.85
CA GLN A 99 -11.78 -7.52 -5.05
C GLN A 99 -10.56 -8.21 -5.68
N ASN A 100 -9.38 -7.58 -5.55
CA ASN A 100 -8.14 -8.11 -6.11
C ASN A 100 -7.57 -9.25 -5.27
N VAL A 101 -8.32 -10.35 -5.21
CA VAL A 101 -7.95 -11.61 -4.57
C VAL A 101 -7.86 -12.72 -5.62
N GLY A 102 -7.27 -13.85 -5.25
CA GLY A 102 -7.21 -15.02 -6.13
C GLY A 102 -8.60 -15.56 -6.53
N ASN A 103 -8.69 -16.20 -7.69
CA ASN A 103 -9.93 -16.88 -8.09
C ASN A 103 -10.11 -18.19 -7.31
N TYR A 104 -11.37 -18.55 -7.02
CA TYR A 104 -11.78 -19.81 -6.39
C TYR A 104 -11.11 -20.10 -5.03
N LEU A 105 -10.88 -19.06 -4.21
CA LEU A 105 -10.30 -19.23 -2.87
C LEU A 105 -11.21 -20.04 -1.92
N TYR A 106 -12.51 -20.08 -2.21
CA TYR A 106 -13.51 -20.87 -1.48
C TYR A 106 -13.68 -22.31 -2.02
N VAL A 107 -12.95 -22.68 -3.07
CA VAL A 107 -13.03 -24.02 -3.69
C VAL A 107 -11.80 -24.84 -3.31
N PRO A 108 -11.96 -25.99 -2.63
CA PRO A 108 -10.83 -26.83 -2.26
C PRO A 108 -10.18 -27.42 -3.51
N ARG A 109 -8.85 -27.33 -3.57
CA ARG A 109 -8.04 -27.84 -4.69
C ARG A 109 -6.90 -28.67 -4.14
N ILE A 110 -6.70 -29.85 -4.72
CA ILE A 110 -5.57 -30.73 -4.40
C ILE A 110 -4.48 -30.44 -5.43
N PRO A 111 -3.37 -29.80 -5.03
CA PRO A 111 -2.25 -29.55 -5.93
C PRO A 111 -1.55 -30.88 -6.26
N VAL A 112 -1.41 -31.16 -7.55
CA VAL A 112 -0.65 -32.30 -8.08
C VAL A 112 0.60 -31.76 -8.78
N ALA A 113 1.76 -32.33 -8.46
CA ALA A 113 3.04 -31.93 -9.03
C ALA A 113 3.94 -33.15 -9.22
N ASN A 114 5.06 -32.98 -9.93
CA ASN A 114 6.12 -33.98 -9.91
C ASN A 114 6.73 -34.06 -8.50
N GLY A 115 6.88 -35.27 -7.99
CA GLY A 115 7.53 -35.55 -6.72
C GLY A 115 9.01 -35.16 -6.74
N PHE A 116 9.55 -34.91 -5.55
CA PHE A 116 10.97 -34.60 -5.37
C PHE A 116 11.88 -35.85 -5.38
N TYR A 117 11.30 -37.03 -5.13
CA TYR A 117 12.02 -38.30 -5.08
C TYR A 117 11.89 -39.06 -6.39
N LEU A 118 12.99 -39.72 -6.77
CA LEU A 118 13.00 -40.65 -7.89
C LEU A 118 12.59 -42.04 -7.41
N PHE A 119 11.59 -42.60 -8.05
CA PHE A 119 11.28 -44.02 -7.93
C PHE A 119 11.66 -44.66 -9.26
N ASN A 120 12.56 -45.64 -9.23
CA ASN A 120 13.06 -46.32 -10.42
C ASN A 120 13.64 -45.39 -11.51
N GLY A 121 14.24 -44.26 -11.11
CA GLY A 121 14.87 -43.30 -12.03
C GLY A 121 13.93 -42.23 -12.59
N GLU A 122 12.63 -42.29 -12.27
CA GLU A 122 11.59 -41.36 -12.74
C GLU A 122 11.00 -40.56 -11.57
N ARG A 123 10.54 -39.33 -11.83
CA ARG A 123 9.80 -38.54 -10.85
C ARG A 123 8.32 -38.90 -10.93
N GLU A 124 7.82 -39.58 -9.91
CA GLU A 124 6.39 -39.90 -9.80
C GLU A 124 5.56 -38.67 -9.43
N TYR A 125 4.30 -38.63 -9.84
CA TYR A 125 3.38 -37.57 -9.42
C TYR A 125 3.06 -37.68 -7.93
N THR A 126 3.08 -36.54 -7.24
CA THR A 126 2.64 -36.42 -5.84
C THR A 126 1.47 -35.46 -5.74
N ALA A 127 0.57 -35.76 -4.82
CA ALA A 127 -0.45 -34.83 -4.36
C ALA A 127 -0.01 -34.28 -3.00
N ASN A 128 -0.07 -32.97 -2.83
CA ASN A 128 0.19 -32.36 -1.52
C ASN A 128 -1.12 -32.12 -0.76
N VAL A 129 -1.01 -31.91 0.55
CA VAL A 129 -2.13 -31.51 1.40
C VAL A 129 -2.75 -30.24 0.80
N PRO A 130 -4.07 -30.19 0.57
CA PRO A 130 -4.72 -29.01 0.01
C PRO A 130 -4.60 -27.83 0.98
N ASN A 131 -4.46 -26.63 0.43
CA ASN A 131 -4.52 -25.41 1.23
C ASN A 131 -5.93 -25.24 1.83
N LEU A 132 -6.00 -24.63 3.01
CA LEU A 132 -7.28 -24.20 3.56
C LEU A 132 -7.96 -23.20 2.62
N THR A 133 -9.26 -23.38 2.43
CA THR A 133 -10.09 -22.46 1.64
C THR A 133 -10.47 -21.25 2.46
N SER A 134 -10.46 -20.07 1.82
CA SER A 134 -10.99 -18.84 2.42
C SER A 134 -12.52 -18.85 2.34
N ILE A 135 -13.16 -19.26 3.43
CA ILE A 135 -14.61 -19.17 3.63
C ILE A 135 -14.92 -17.82 4.30
N ASN A 136 -16.03 -17.19 3.95
CA ASN A 136 -16.43 -15.86 4.42
C ASN A 136 -15.50 -14.71 4.04
N LEU A 137 -14.62 -14.91 3.04
CA LEU A 137 -13.84 -13.81 2.49
C LEU A 137 -14.76 -12.87 1.69
N THR A 138 -14.65 -11.59 1.99
CA THR A 138 -15.44 -10.50 1.44
C THR A 138 -14.54 -9.42 0.85
N TRP A 139 -15.15 -8.37 0.30
CA TRP A 139 -14.47 -7.21 -0.27
C TRP A 139 -13.63 -6.46 0.77
N GLU A 140 -12.45 -6.01 0.37
CA GLU A 140 -11.79 -4.91 1.09
C GLU A 140 -12.55 -3.61 0.78
N THR A 141 -12.76 -2.75 1.78
CA THR A 141 -13.50 -1.50 1.61
C THR A 141 -12.58 -0.31 1.83
N VAL A 142 -12.40 0.49 0.78
CA VAL A 142 -11.63 1.75 0.83
C VAL A 142 -12.59 2.88 1.14
N LYS A 143 -12.48 3.50 2.32
CA LYS A 143 -13.28 4.66 2.73
C LYS A 143 -12.44 5.92 2.67
N THR A 144 -12.82 6.85 1.80
CA THR A 144 -12.11 8.11 1.58
C THR A 144 -12.93 9.28 2.07
N LYS A 145 -12.30 10.13 2.88
CA LYS A 145 -12.79 11.45 3.27
C LYS A 145 -11.84 12.49 2.70
N ASP A 146 -12.40 13.57 2.18
CA ASP A 146 -11.66 14.65 1.55
C ASP A 146 -12.29 16.00 1.91
N ILE A 147 -11.45 17.00 2.18
CA ILE A 147 -11.84 18.38 2.41
C ILE A 147 -10.91 19.26 1.60
N GLY A 148 -11.47 20.13 0.75
CA GLY A 148 -10.69 20.93 -0.16
C GLY A 148 -11.16 22.37 -0.32
N ILE A 149 -10.28 23.20 -0.83
CA ILE A 149 -10.53 24.61 -1.16
C ILE A 149 -10.00 24.86 -2.57
N ASP A 150 -10.83 25.44 -3.43
CA ASP A 150 -10.44 25.90 -4.75
C ASP A 150 -10.62 27.41 -4.87
N ILE A 151 -9.61 28.10 -5.40
CA ILE A 151 -9.63 29.54 -5.63
C ILE A 151 -9.28 29.82 -7.08
N LEU A 152 -10.05 30.70 -7.73
CA LEU A 152 -9.66 31.34 -8.99
C LEU A 152 -9.69 32.84 -8.78
N ALA A 153 -8.59 33.50 -9.11
CA ALA A 153 -8.39 34.92 -8.87
C ALA A 153 -7.71 35.61 -10.07
N LEU A 154 -7.72 36.95 -10.03
CA LEU A 154 -7.04 37.83 -10.98
C LEU A 154 -7.49 37.58 -12.42
N ASN A 155 -8.81 37.55 -12.65
CA ASN A 155 -9.41 37.19 -13.94
C ASN A 155 -9.00 35.78 -14.41
N ASN A 156 -9.08 34.82 -13.50
CA ASN A 156 -8.72 33.40 -13.72
C ASN A 156 -7.24 33.18 -14.10
N LYS A 157 -6.35 34.12 -13.77
CA LYS A 157 -4.90 33.97 -14.02
C LYS A 157 -4.22 33.15 -12.94
N LEU A 158 -4.67 33.31 -11.70
CA LEU A 158 -4.16 32.57 -10.55
C LEU A 158 -5.21 31.55 -10.13
N GLY A 159 -4.83 30.28 -10.12
CA GLY A 159 -5.60 29.23 -9.49
C GLY A 159 -4.83 28.63 -8.32
N PHE A 160 -5.55 28.32 -7.26
CA PHE A 160 -5.05 27.60 -6.11
C PHE A 160 -6.00 26.47 -5.76
N SER A 161 -5.45 25.32 -5.41
CA SER A 161 -6.23 24.19 -4.91
C SER A 161 -5.48 23.57 -3.75
N PHE A 162 -6.21 23.26 -2.68
CA PHE A 162 -5.69 22.53 -1.54
C PHE A 162 -6.67 21.46 -1.15
N ASP A 163 -6.18 20.26 -0.89
CA ASP A 163 -6.96 19.12 -0.44
C ASP A 163 -6.27 18.48 0.76
N TRP A 164 -7.05 18.16 1.79
CA TRP A 164 -6.66 17.24 2.85
C TRP A 164 -7.53 15.99 2.72
N TYR A 165 -6.91 14.83 2.75
CA TYR A 165 -7.61 13.56 2.60
C TYR A 165 -7.17 12.52 3.62
N ARG A 166 -8.08 11.58 3.86
CA ARG A 166 -7.85 10.35 4.60
C ARG A 166 -8.57 9.20 3.91
N SER A 167 -7.81 8.16 3.57
CA SER A 167 -8.29 6.90 3.00
C SER A 167 -8.01 5.77 4.00
N ASP A 168 -9.06 5.13 4.50
CA ASP A 168 -8.96 3.92 5.33
C ASP A 168 -9.31 2.69 4.47
N ILE A 169 -8.37 1.76 4.30
CA ILE A 169 -8.63 0.43 3.74
C ILE A 169 -9.01 -0.48 4.90
N GLU A 170 -10.29 -0.82 4.98
CA GLU A 170 -10.84 -1.75 5.97
C GLU A 170 -10.99 -3.15 5.38
N ASN A 171 -11.00 -4.17 6.25
CA ASN A 171 -11.21 -5.56 5.88
C ASN A 171 -10.18 -6.07 4.86
N MET A 172 -8.92 -5.66 5.03
CA MET A 172 -7.83 -6.07 4.15
C MET A 172 -7.77 -7.61 4.00
N SER A 173 -7.53 -8.11 2.80
CA SER A 173 -7.33 -9.52 2.50
C SER A 173 -5.93 -9.90 2.96
N THR A 174 -5.83 -10.39 4.18
CA THR A 174 -4.57 -10.74 4.84
C THR A 174 -4.52 -12.25 5.10
N ASN A 175 -3.32 -12.77 5.36
CA ASN A 175 -3.23 -14.12 5.89
C ASN A 175 -3.94 -14.16 7.24
N GLY A 176 -4.70 -15.23 7.49
CA GLY A 176 -5.26 -15.47 8.81
C GLY A 176 -4.16 -15.65 9.86
N THR A 177 -4.57 -15.75 11.12
CA THR A 177 -3.66 -16.03 12.23
C THR A 177 -2.81 -17.27 11.95
N SER A 178 -1.55 -17.23 12.39
CA SER A 178 -0.63 -18.36 12.26
C SER A 178 -1.23 -19.59 12.92
N LEU A 179 -1.39 -20.66 12.14
CA LEU A 179 -1.93 -21.93 12.62
C LEU A 179 -0.79 -22.84 13.08
N PRO A 180 -1.03 -23.74 14.06
CA PRO A 180 -0.02 -24.68 14.52
C PRO A 180 0.57 -25.51 13.36
N ALA A 181 1.89 -25.70 13.36
CA ALA A 181 2.60 -26.43 12.29
C ALA A 181 2.09 -27.87 12.08
N VAL A 182 1.50 -28.49 13.11
CA VAL A 182 0.83 -29.81 13.04
C VAL A 182 -0.29 -29.86 11.98
N LEU A 183 -0.88 -28.71 11.63
CA LEU A 183 -1.90 -28.64 10.59
C LEU A 183 -1.35 -28.93 9.18
N GLY A 184 -0.03 -28.75 8.98
CA GLY A 184 0.65 -29.11 7.73
C GLY A 184 0.31 -28.26 6.50
N THR A 185 -0.38 -27.13 6.70
CA THR A 185 -0.75 -26.18 5.63
C THR A 185 -0.79 -24.75 6.17
N SER A 186 -0.76 -23.76 5.28
CA SER A 186 -0.81 -22.34 5.62
C SER A 186 -2.22 -21.86 5.97
N SER A 187 -2.31 -20.77 6.73
CA SER A 187 -3.58 -20.10 7.04
C SER A 187 -4.25 -19.58 5.75
N PRO A 188 -5.60 -19.68 5.62
CA PRO A 188 -6.31 -19.11 4.49
C PRO A 188 -6.29 -17.58 4.56
N LEU A 189 -6.60 -16.92 3.44
CA LEU A 189 -6.87 -15.48 3.46
C LEU A 189 -8.15 -15.19 4.25
N VAL A 190 -8.14 -14.12 5.02
CA VAL A 190 -9.28 -13.60 5.79
C VAL A 190 -9.38 -12.09 5.61
N ASN A 191 -10.54 -11.52 5.92
CA ASN A 191 -10.66 -10.07 6.08
C ASN A 191 -10.12 -9.67 7.46
N GLY A 192 -8.96 -9.03 7.50
CA GLY A 192 -8.30 -8.64 8.73
C GLY A 192 -7.39 -7.46 8.54
N GLY A 193 -7.50 -6.49 9.44
CA GLY A 193 -6.65 -5.30 9.46
C GLY A 193 -7.25 -4.07 8.81
N ILE A 194 -6.67 -2.93 9.17
CA ILE A 194 -7.03 -1.60 8.71
C ILE A 194 -5.74 -0.84 8.42
N SER A 195 -5.59 -0.31 7.21
CA SER A 195 -4.52 0.62 6.86
C SER A 195 -5.10 1.99 6.57
N ARG A 196 -4.42 3.04 7.04
CA ARG A 196 -4.82 4.44 6.84
C ARG A 196 -3.76 5.17 6.07
N THR A 197 -4.13 5.76 4.95
CA THR A 197 -3.34 6.78 4.27
C THR A 197 -3.97 8.15 4.54
N GLN A 198 -3.19 9.10 5.02
CA GLN A 198 -3.62 10.48 5.20
C GLN A 198 -2.58 11.43 4.63
N GLY A 199 -3.03 12.51 4.02
CA GLY A 199 -2.14 13.43 3.34
C GLY A 199 -2.82 14.73 2.96
N TRP A 200 -2.03 15.59 2.33
CA TRP A 200 -2.50 16.83 1.74
C TRP A 200 -1.82 17.07 0.40
N GLU A 201 -2.52 17.79 -0.46
CA GLU A 201 -2.06 18.21 -1.78
C GLU A 201 -2.34 19.69 -1.94
N ALA A 202 -1.36 20.41 -2.47
CA ALA A 202 -1.48 21.81 -2.82
C ALA A 202 -1.03 22.00 -4.27
N GLU A 203 -1.81 22.77 -5.02
CA GLU A 203 -1.51 23.15 -6.38
C GLU A 203 -1.67 24.66 -6.55
N VAL A 204 -0.68 25.28 -7.18
CA VAL A 204 -0.75 26.66 -7.67
C VAL A 204 -0.60 26.63 -9.18
N ASN A 205 -1.52 27.26 -9.88
CA ASN A 205 -1.40 27.52 -11.31
C ASN A 205 -1.42 29.01 -11.59
N TRP A 206 -0.55 29.43 -12.51
CA TRP A 206 -0.51 30.77 -13.05
C TRP A 206 -0.58 30.68 -14.57
N GLN A 207 -1.44 31.49 -15.17
CA GLN A 207 -1.53 31.62 -16.62
C GLN A 207 -1.63 33.09 -17.01
N GLN A 208 -0.93 33.45 -18.08
CA GLN A 208 -0.87 34.84 -18.53
C GLN A 208 -0.55 34.91 -20.03
N THR A 209 -1.01 35.98 -20.67
CA THR A 209 -0.68 36.34 -22.05
C THR A 209 0.14 37.63 -22.06
N LEU A 210 1.25 37.64 -22.79
CA LEU A 210 2.16 38.77 -23.00
C LEU A 210 2.34 39.00 -24.50
N GLY A 211 1.57 39.93 -25.07
CA GLY A 211 1.47 40.07 -26.53
C GLY A 211 0.91 38.79 -27.15
N ASP A 212 1.63 38.21 -28.11
CA ASP A 212 1.25 36.94 -28.75
C ASP A 212 1.64 35.71 -27.90
N PHE A 213 2.57 35.88 -26.96
CA PHE A 213 3.07 34.79 -26.14
C PHE A 213 2.12 34.44 -24.99
N LYS A 214 1.68 33.18 -24.91
CA LYS A 214 0.88 32.63 -23.81
C LYS A 214 1.73 31.66 -23.03
N TYR A 215 1.74 31.80 -21.71
CA TYR A 215 2.46 30.88 -20.84
C TYR A 215 1.63 30.46 -19.64
N ASN A 216 1.99 29.30 -19.10
CA ASN A 216 1.44 28.77 -17.86
C ASN A 216 2.54 28.15 -17.00
N ILE A 217 2.39 28.29 -15.69
CA ILE A 217 3.25 27.71 -14.67
C ILE A 217 2.34 26.95 -13.73
N ARG A 218 2.64 25.68 -13.47
CA ARG A 218 1.95 24.86 -12.48
C ARG A 218 2.96 24.30 -11.50
N ALA A 219 2.75 24.59 -10.22
CA ALA A 219 3.54 24.05 -9.12
C ALA A 219 2.62 23.17 -8.25
N THR A 220 3.13 22.01 -7.86
CA THR A 220 2.44 21.05 -6.99
C THR A 220 3.34 20.67 -5.83
N LEU A 221 2.75 20.47 -4.67
CA LEU A 221 3.40 19.96 -3.48
C LEU A 221 2.42 19.07 -2.72
N SER A 222 2.87 17.91 -2.29
CA SER A 222 2.04 16.94 -1.59
C SER A 222 2.85 16.20 -0.54
N ASP A 223 2.19 15.78 0.53
CA ASP A 223 2.78 14.90 1.52
C ASP A 223 1.73 13.94 2.03
N TYR A 224 2.14 12.69 2.29
CA TYR A 224 1.25 11.69 2.84
C TYR A 224 2.00 10.75 3.78
N LYS A 225 1.23 10.06 4.60
CA LYS A 225 1.70 9.00 5.47
C LYS A 225 0.69 7.86 5.47
N GLN A 226 1.18 6.64 5.35
CA GLN A 226 0.37 5.43 5.50
C GLN A 226 0.76 4.71 6.79
N THR A 227 -0.23 4.37 7.61
CA THR A 227 -0.05 3.72 8.92
C THR A 227 -1.00 2.54 9.05
N ILE A 228 -0.52 1.44 9.61
CA ILE A 228 -1.33 0.28 9.97
C ILE A 228 -2.10 0.62 11.26
N VAL A 229 -3.42 0.75 11.17
CA VAL A 229 -4.28 1.09 12.31
C VAL A 229 -4.60 -0.14 13.16
N SER A 230 -4.72 -1.29 12.52
CA SER A 230 -4.87 -2.59 13.20
C SER A 230 -4.44 -3.69 12.26
N PHE A 231 -3.85 -4.77 12.77
CA PHE A 231 -3.46 -5.93 11.98
C PHE A 231 -3.48 -7.21 12.84
N PRO A 232 -3.83 -8.39 12.30
CA PRO A 232 -3.87 -9.65 13.05
C PRO A 232 -2.47 -10.22 13.32
N ASN A 233 -1.65 -9.48 14.07
CA ASN A 233 -0.31 -9.88 14.52
C ASN A 233 -0.26 -9.84 16.05
N GLU A 234 -0.77 -10.90 16.68
CA GLU A 234 -0.88 -11.00 18.16
C GLU A 234 0.50 -10.93 18.85
N THR A 235 1.53 -11.47 18.21
CA THR A 235 2.92 -11.48 18.69
C THR A 235 3.67 -10.18 18.43
N GLN A 236 3.09 -9.24 17.67
CA GLN A 236 3.72 -8.00 17.22
C GLN A 236 5.13 -8.18 16.63
N LEU A 237 5.31 -9.23 15.82
CA LEU A 237 6.58 -9.48 15.14
C LEU A 237 6.91 -8.35 14.17
N LEU A 238 8.16 -7.86 14.19
CA LEU A 238 8.65 -6.79 13.30
C LEU A 238 8.75 -7.23 11.84
N SER A 239 8.82 -8.54 11.59
CA SER A 239 8.83 -9.14 10.25
C SER A 239 7.47 -9.04 9.54
N ASP A 240 6.41 -8.66 10.23
CA ASP A 240 5.06 -8.46 9.68
C ASP A 240 4.50 -7.07 10.05
N PHE A 241 3.33 -6.71 9.53
CA PHE A 241 2.64 -5.50 9.95
C PHE A 241 2.18 -5.61 11.41
N TYR A 242 2.29 -4.51 12.15
CA TYR A 242 1.76 -4.37 13.51
C TYR A 242 1.04 -3.03 13.66
N THR A 243 0.18 -2.94 14.67
CA THR A 243 -0.60 -1.74 14.96
C THR A 243 0.32 -0.55 15.26
N GLY A 244 0.16 0.54 14.54
CA GLY A 244 0.98 1.75 14.65
C GLY A 244 2.17 1.81 13.69
N ARG A 245 2.50 0.71 13.00
CA ARG A 245 3.58 0.68 12.02
C ARG A 245 3.31 1.62 10.85
N ASP A 246 4.28 2.43 10.49
CA ASP A 246 4.22 3.20 9.25
C ASP A 246 4.66 2.38 8.05
N LEU A 247 4.04 2.60 6.90
CA LEU A 247 4.49 1.96 5.66
C LEU A 247 5.91 2.43 5.33
N GLY A 248 6.75 1.49 4.89
CA GLY A 248 8.15 1.74 4.55
C GLY A 248 9.10 1.88 5.73
N GLU A 249 8.61 1.74 6.96
CA GLU A 249 9.42 1.75 8.17
C GLU A 249 10.49 0.63 8.13
N VAL A 250 11.75 1.03 8.33
CA VAL A 250 12.92 0.15 8.35
C VAL A 250 13.48 0.09 9.76
N TRP A 251 13.38 -1.10 10.36
CA TRP A 251 14.03 -1.42 11.63
C TRP A 251 15.46 -1.89 11.40
N GLY A 252 16.37 -1.43 12.25
CA GLY A 252 17.76 -1.87 12.24
C GLY A 252 18.56 -1.29 13.39
N LEU A 253 19.84 -1.63 13.42
CA LEU A 253 20.77 -1.14 14.43
C LEU A 253 21.23 0.28 14.09
N GLN A 254 21.36 1.11 15.13
CA GLN A 254 21.91 2.45 14.98
C GLN A 254 23.44 2.40 14.89
N TRP A 255 23.98 2.94 13.81
CA TRP A 255 25.43 3.00 13.57
C TRP A 255 26.08 4.08 14.45
N GLU A 256 27.12 3.69 15.21
CA GLU A 256 27.89 4.55 16.12
C GLU A 256 29.24 5.00 15.52
N GLY A 257 29.60 4.49 14.34
CA GLY A 257 30.90 4.77 13.71
C GLY A 257 31.67 3.51 13.38
N TRP A 258 32.97 3.70 13.14
CA TRP A 258 33.93 2.61 12.95
C TRP A 258 34.85 2.53 14.16
N PHE A 259 35.32 1.34 14.51
CA PHE A 259 36.43 1.21 15.46
C PHE A 259 37.69 1.85 14.86
N ALA A 260 38.31 2.77 15.59
CA ALA A 260 39.51 3.49 15.13
C ALA A 260 40.81 2.71 15.38
N SER A 261 40.78 1.65 16.18
CA SER A 261 41.90 0.74 16.41
C SER A 261 41.42 -0.60 16.98
N ASP A 262 42.24 -1.65 16.87
CA ASP A 262 41.96 -2.95 17.50
C ASP A 262 41.83 -2.85 19.03
N GLN A 263 42.56 -1.93 19.67
CA GLN A 263 42.47 -1.71 21.12
C GLN A 263 41.10 -1.15 21.51
N GLU A 264 40.55 -0.22 20.73
CA GLU A 264 39.20 0.30 20.97
C GLU A 264 38.15 -0.81 20.84
N ALA A 265 38.30 -1.68 19.83
CA ALA A 265 37.40 -2.81 19.63
C ALA A 265 37.43 -3.79 20.82
N LEU A 266 38.63 -4.09 21.32
CA LEU A 266 38.84 -4.90 22.53
C LEU A 266 38.24 -4.26 23.78
N ASP A 267 38.49 -2.96 23.99
CA ASP A 267 37.98 -2.22 25.14
C ASP A 267 36.45 -2.15 25.11
N ARG A 268 35.85 -1.92 23.93
CA ARG A 268 34.40 -1.92 23.74
C ARG A 268 33.80 -3.30 24.00
N GLU A 269 34.41 -4.37 23.50
CA GLU A 269 33.91 -5.74 23.67
C GLU A 269 33.83 -6.15 25.15
N SER A 270 34.62 -5.52 26.03
CA SER A 270 34.56 -5.74 27.48
C SER A 270 33.32 -5.15 28.16
N VAL A 271 32.65 -4.18 27.52
CA VAL A 271 31.46 -3.49 28.06
C VAL A 271 30.20 -3.74 27.23
N VAL A 272 30.32 -3.93 25.92
CA VAL A 272 29.21 -4.26 25.02
C VAL A 272 29.63 -5.33 24.01
N ASN A 273 28.87 -6.41 24.00
CA ASN A 273 29.07 -7.53 23.11
C ASN A 273 28.23 -7.37 21.84
N GLN A 274 28.87 -7.21 20.68
CA GLN A 274 28.21 -7.13 19.37
C GLN A 274 28.35 -8.38 18.49
N ARG A 275 28.71 -9.53 19.06
CA ARG A 275 28.92 -10.79 18.33
C ARG A 275 27.66 -11.41 17.74
N TRP A 276 26.47 -10.98 18.17
CA TRP A 276 25.22 -11.37 17.53
C TRP A 276 25.15 -10.88 16.08
N VAL A 277 25.70 -9.70 15.79
CA VAL A 277 25.74 -9.13 14.43
C VAL A 277 26.65 -9.94 13.51
N HIS A 278 27.83 -10.28 14.02
CA HIS A 278 28.80 -11.12 13.33
C HIS A 278 29.60 -11.93 14.34
N ASN A 279 29.60 -13.25 14.16
CA ASN A 279 30.23 -14.18 15.11
C ASN A 279 31.75 -14.26 14.91
N SER A 280 32.44 -13.13 15.02
CA SER A 280 33.90 -13.03 15.07
C SER A 280 34.33 -11.91 16.02
N GLN A 281 35.63 -11.86 16.31
CA GLN A 281 36.23 -10.69 16.94
C GLN A 281 36.12 -9.50 15.97
N PHE A 282 35.77 -8.33 16.51
CA PHE A 282 35.77 -7.06 15.79
C PHE A 282 37.14 -6.39 15.92
N GLY A 283 37.56 -5.67 14.89
CA GLY A 283 38.83 -4.95 14.85
C GLY A 283 38.72 -3.56 14.23
N GLU A 284 39.86 -2.94 13.99
CA GLU A 284 39.96 -1.64 13.31
C GLU A 284 39.19 -1.64 11.98
N GLY A 285 38.35 -0.61 11.78
CA GLY A 285 37.55 -0.45 10.57
C GLY A 285 36.23 -1.24 10.56
N ASP A 286 35.94 -2.07 11.56
CA ASP A 286 34.63 -2.68 11.70
C ASP A 286 33.59 -1.70 12.28
N THR A 287 32.32 -2.02 12.07
CA THR A 287 31.18 -1.20 12.52
C THR A 287 30.98 -1.26 14.03
N LYS A 288 30.68 -0.11 14.63
CA LYS A 288 30.16 0.03 15.99
C LYS A 288 28.66 0.27 15.96
N TYR A 289 27.94 -0.32 16.89
CA TYR A 289 26.50 -0.10 17.07
C TYR A 289 26.19 0.44 18.45
N VAL A 290 25.17 1.27 18.52
CA VAL A 290 24.67 1.83 19.78
C VAL A 290 23.94 0.74 20.55
N ASP A 291 24.31 0.57 21.82
CA ASP A 291 23.55 -0.22 22.80
C ASP A 291 22.41 0.67 23.31
N VAL A 292 21.22 0.47 22.77
CA VAL A 292 20.07 1.36 22.96
C VAL A 292 19.38 1.07 24.29
N ASN A 293 19.33 -0.20 24.68
CA ASN A 293 18.65 -0.64 25.90
C ASN A 293 19.59 -0.69 27.13
N GLY A 294 20.91 -0.58 26.92
CA GLY A 294 21.93 -0.52 27.96
C GLY A 294 22.21 -1.86 28.64
N ASP A 295 21.88 -2.98 28.00
CA ASP A 295 22.04 -4.32 28.57
C ASP A 295 23.43 -4.94 28.31
N GLY A 296 24.28 -4.25 27.54
CA GLY A 296 25.62 -4.71 27.22
C GLY A 296 25.68 -5.68 26.04
N VAL A 297 24.61 -5.90 25.28
CA VAL A 297 24.57 -6.89 24.18
C VAL A 297 23.79 -6.36 22.98
N ILE A 298 24.49 -6.10 21.87
CA ILE A 298 23.83 -5.68 20.62
C ILE A 298 23.04 -6.84 20.01
N ASN A 299 21.70 -6.75 19.97
CA ASN A 299 20.84 -7.78 19.39
C ASN A 299 19.48 -7.23 18.90
N ASN A 300 18.61 -8.11 18.39
CA ASN A 300 17.25 -7.76 17.94
C ASN A 300 16.13 -8.21 18.91
N GLY A 301 16.49 -8.59 20.14
CA GLY A 301 15.59 -9.15 21.13
C GLY A 301 14.86 -10.39 20.61
N ASN A 302 13.56 -10.46 20.92
CA ASN A 302 12.65 -11.44 20.32
C ASN A 302 12.11 -11.01 18.93
N GLY A 303 12.57 -9.89 18.38
CA GLY A 303 12.11 -9.37 17.09
C GLY A 303 10.65 -8.90 17.12
N THR A 304 10.19 -8.43 18.27
CA THR A 304 8.82 -7.92 18.48
C THR A 304 8.85 -6.44 18.83
N VAL A 305 7.72 -5.75 18.72
CA VAL A 305 7.64 -4.31 19.08
C VAL A 305 7.94 -4.07 20.58
N GLU A 306 7.60 -5.00 21.47
CA GLU A 306 7.87 -4.83 22.91
C GLU A 306 9.29 -5.28 23.30
N ASP A 307 9.85 -6.24 22.54
CA ASP A 307 11.18 -6.80 22.75
C ASP A 307 11.92 -6.88 21.41
N HIS A 308 12.56 -5.76 21.07
CA HIS A 308 13.33 -5.55 19.84
C HIS A 308 14.84 -5.43 20.09
N GLY A 309 15.33 -5.63 21.32
CA GLY A 309 16.72 -5.34 21.68
C GLY A 309 17.12 -3.93 21.27
N ASP A 310 18.19 -3.82 20.48
CA ASP A 310 18.77 -2.56 19.99
C ASP A 310 18.22 -2.11 18.63
N TYR A 311 17.27 -2.85 18.06
CA TYR A 311 16.64 -2.42 16.83
C TYR A 311 15.81 -1.16 17.10
N THR A 312 15.93 -0.18 16.21
CA THR A 312 15.10 1.03 16.20
C THR A 312 14.68 1.35 14.78
N VAL A 313 13.73 2.26 14.62
CA VAL A 313 13.35 2.79 13.31
C VAL A 313 14.45 3.72 12.81
N ILE A 314 15.28 3.25 11.89
CA ILE A 314 16.44 3.99 11.37
C ILE A 314 16.15 4.71 10.06
N ALA A 315 15.10 4.30 9.33
CA ALA A 315 14.73 4.91 8.06
C ALA A 315 13.26 4.66 7.71
N ASN A 316 12.79 5.39 6.68
CA ASN A 316 11.52 5.11 6.03
C ASN A 316 11.69 5.20 4.51
N THR A 317 11.21 4.18 3.77
CA THR A 317 11.34 4.10 2.31
C THR A 317 10.27 4.88 1.53
N THR A 318 9.28 5.46 2.21
CA THR A 318 8.23 6.26 1.56
C THR A 318 8.69 7.71 1.38
N PRO A 319 8.52 8.30 0.18
CA PRO A 319 8.91 9.67 -0.06
C PRO A 319 8.00 10.65 0.69
N ARG A 320 8.59 11.73 1.21
CA ARG A 320 7.90 12.83 1.87
C ARG A 320 8.06 14.11 1.05
N TYR A 321 7.06 14.98 1.09
CA TYR A 321 7.05 16.28 0.39
C TYR A 321 7.36 16.17 -1.12
N GLN A 322 6.54 15.39 -1.84
CA GLN A 322 6.68 15.25 -3.28
C GLN A 322 6.22 16.54 -3.99
N TYR A 323 7.06 17.08 -4.86
CA TYR A 323 6.80 18.33 -5.58
C TYR A 323 6.99 18.16 -7.09
N GLY A 324 6.34 19.04 -7.86
CA GLY A 324 6.45 19.08 -9.31
C GLY A 324 6.25 20.48 -9.86
N LEU A 325 7.05 20.85 -10.86
CA LEU A 325 6.95 22.11 -11.59
C LEU A 325 6.74 21.82 -13.08
N THR A 326 5.71 22.42 -13.68
CA THR A 326 5.43 22.32 -15.11
C THR A 326 5.36 23.71 -15.72
N LEU A 327 6.07 23.91 -16.82
CA LEU A 327 6.09 25.15 -17.59
C LEU A 327 5.54 24.87 -18.99
N GLY A 328 4.58 25.68 -19.44
CA GLY A 328 4.03 25.63 -20.79
C GLY A 328 4.10 26.99 -21.46
N GLY A 329 4.30 27.00 -22.77
CA GLY A 329 4.39 28.22 -23.56
C GLY A 329 3.98 27.97 -25.00
N LYS A 330 3.26 28.92 -25.60
CA LYS A 330 2.98 28.94 -27.04
C LYS A 330 2.94 30.38 -27.57
N LEU A 331 3.32 30.53 -28.83
CA LEU A 331 3.15 31.74 -29.63
C LEU A 331 1.78 31.73 -30.32
#